data_AF-A0A7K4IED4-F1
#
_entry.id   AF-A0A7K4IED4-F1
#
_cell.length_a   1.000
_cell.length_b   1.000
_cell.length_c   1.000
_cell.angle_alpha   90.00
_cell.angle_beta   90.00
_cell.angle_gamma   90.00
#
_symmetry.space_group_name_H-M   'P 1'
#
loop_
_entity.id
_entity.type
_entity.pdbx_description
1 polymer ?
#
loop_
_entity_poly.entity_id
_entity_poly.type
_entity_poly.pdbx_seq_one_letter_code
_entity_poly.pdbx_strand_id
1 'polypeptide(L)'
;MDKKVKVTVFLPVGVCGCSQTGFLQRVYMAVQKHSDIVEYDEASADSEAAKKAGVSYRGVLVGSRLLQANPTVQMIEEAILAEAEQMRKR
;
A
#
# COMPACT_ATOMS: atom_id res chain seq x y z
N MET A 1 -1.19 -21.97 -5.93
CA MET A 1 -0.71 -20.89 -5.04
C MET A 1 -1.02 -19.59 -5.74
N ASP A 2 -2.15 -18.96 -5.40
CA ASP A 2 -2.52 -17.66 -5.95
C ASP A 2 -1.49 -16.63 -5.49
N LYS A 3 -0.67 -16.18 -6.45
CA LYS A 3 0.27 -15.07 -6.25
C LYS A 3 -0.57 -13.81 -6.00
N LYS A 4 -0.77 -13.45 -4.72
CA LYS A 4 -1.44 -12.21 -4.34
C LYS A 4 -0.47 -11.04 -4.42
N VAL A 5 -0.97 -9.86 -4.81
CA VAL A 5 -0.24 -8.60 -4.77
C VAL A 5 -0.15 -8.14 -3.32
N LYS A 6 1.07 -8.05 -2.79
CA LYS A 6 1.29 -7.55 -1.44
C LYS A 6 1.14 -6.02 -1.41
N VAL A 7 0.26 -5.51 -0.56
CA VAL A 7 0.04 -4.08 -0.33
C VAL A 7 0.42 -3.77 1.12
N THR A 8 1.51 -3.04 1.31
CA THR A 8 2.00 -2.62 2.63
C THR A 8 1.79 -1.13 2.83
N VAL A 9 1.08 -0.76 3.89
CA VAL A 9 0.87 0.63 4.29
C VAL A 9 1.88 1.01 5.35
N PHE A 10 2.56 2.13 5.13
CA PHE A 10 3.50 2.69 6.09
C PHE A 10 2.91 3.90 6.78
N LEU A 11 2.81 3.84 8.11
CA LEU A 11 2.24 4.89 8.94
C LEU A 11 3.30 5.55 9.83
N PRO A 12 3.25 6.89 9.98
CA PRO A 12 4.16 7.61 10.86
C PRO A 12 3.89 7.28 12.33
N VAL A 13 4.96 7.16 13.12
CA VAL A 13 4.88 6.92 14.56
C VAL A 13 4.69 8.25 15.30
N GLY A 14 3.89 8.26 16.37
CA GLY A 14 3.74 9.44 17.23
C GLY A 14 2.77 10.51 16.71
N VAL A 15 2.01 10.25 15.64
CA VAL A 15 0.90 11.10 15.22
C VAL A 15 -0.44 10.50 15.63
N CYS A 16 -1.40 11.37 15.96
CA CYS A 16 -2.75 10.94 16.30
C CYS A 16 -3.40 10.25 15.08
N GLY A 17 -3.96 9.04 15.29
CA GLY A 17 -4.60 8.24 14.24
C GLY A 17 -5.69 8.99 13.46
N CYS A 18 -6.36 9.96 14.09
CA CYS A 18 -7.36 10.84 13.46
C CYS A 18 -6.80 11.61 12.26
N SER A 19 -5.50 11.95 12.27
CA SER A 19 -4.83 12.63 11.16
C SER A 19 -4.61 11.73 9.93
N GLN A 20 -4.68 10.40 10.14
CA GLN A 20 -4.42 9.38 9.12
C GLN A 20 -5.69 8.66 8.65
N THR A 21 -6.84 8.86 9.31
CA THR A 21 -8.11 8.17 8.97
C THR A 21 -8.48 8.31 7.51
N GLY A 22 -8.40 9.52 6.95
CA GLY A 22 -8.73 9.74 5.53
C GLY A 22 -7.75 9.05 4.57
N PHE A 23 -6.47 8.93 4.94
CA PHE A 23 -5.48 8.19 4.17
C PHE A 23 -5.76 6.69 4.22
N LEU A 24 -5.91 6.13 5.43
CA LEU A 24 -6.22 4.72 5.64
C LEU A 24 -7.51 4.32 4.94
N GLN A 25 -8.57 5.12 5.04
CA GLN A 25 -9.84 4.86 4.37
C GLN A 25 -9.67 4.71 2.86
N ARG A 26 -8.87 5.57 2.21
CA ARG A 26 -8.60 5.44 0.77
C ARG A 26 -7.89 4.15 0.43
N VAL A 27 -6.91 3.74 1.24
CA VAL A 27 -6.19 2.48 1.01
C VAL A 27 -7.12 1.29 1.20
N TYR A 28 -7.86 1.24 2.31
CA TYR A 28 -8.81 0.18 2.60
C TYR A 28 -9.88 0.05 1.50
N MET A 29 -10.42 1.17 0.99
CA MET A 29 -11.38 1.14 -0.12
C MET A 29 -10.81 0.50 -1.40
N ALA A 30 -9.57 0.81 -1.76
CA ALA A 30 -8.91 0.22 -2.93
C ALA A 30 -8.61 -1.27 -2.74
N VAL A 31 -8.08 -1.64 -1.58
CA VAL A 31 -7.71 -3.01 -1.24
C VAL A 31 -8.95 -3.91 -1.15
N GLN A 32 -10.02 -3.44 -0.53
CA GLN A 32 -11.24 -4.22 -0.32
C GLN A 32 -11.89 -4.65 -1.64
N LYS A 33 -11.85 -3.80 -2.67
CA LYS A 33 -12.34 -4.12 -4.02
C LYS A 33 -11.58 -5.25 -4.71
N HIS A 34 -10.35 -5.51 -4.29
CA HIS A 34 -9.44 -6.50 -4.87
C HIS A 34 -8.94 -7.50 -3.81
N SER A 35 -9.75 -7.77 -2.78
CA SER A 35 -9.37 -8.62 -1.64
C SER A 35 -9.09 -10.09 -2.02
N ASP A 36 -9.58 -10.51 -3.18
CA ASP A 36 -9.30 -11.82 -3.78
C ASP A 36 -7.84 -11.92 -4.27
N ILE A 37 -7.29 -10.83 -4.81
CA ILE A 37 -5.93 -10.79 -5.40
C ILE A 37 -4.92 -9.99 -4.56
N VAL A 38 -5.31 -9.38 -3.45
CA VAL A 38 -4.43 -8.57 -2.59
C VAL A 38 -4.16 -9.25 -1.25
N GLU A 39 -2.92 -9.13 -0.78
CA GLU A 39 -2.52 -9.39 0.60
C GLU A 39 -2.19 -8.05 1.27
N TYR A 40 -2.90 -7.71 2.34
CA TYR A 40 -2.77 -6.42 3.01
C TYR A 40 -1.88 -6.52 4.26
N ASP A 41 -1.00 -5.54 4.45
CA ASP A 41 -0.05 -5.47 5.56
C ASP A 41 0.13 -4.02 6.03
N GLU A 42 0.41 -3.82 7.32
CA GLU A 42 0.63 -2.50 7.93
C GLU A 42 1.98 -2.49 8.67
N ALA A 43 2.76 -1.44 8.45
CA ALA A 43 4.06 -1.25 9.09
C ALA A 43 4.29 0.21 9.48
N SER A 44 5.24 0.44 10.40
CA SER A 44 5.66 1.80 10.74
C SER A 44 6.57 2.38 9.65
N ALA A 45 6.51 3.70 9.47
CA ALA A 45 7.43 4.45 8.61
C ALA A 45 8.89 4.39 9.11
N ASP A 46 9.11 4.02 10.38
CA ASP A 46 10.43 3.81 10.96
C ASP A 46 11.01 2.40 10.71
N SER A 47 10.20 1.48 10.16
CA SER A 47 10.62 0.10 9.88
C SER A 47 11.73 0.02 8.83
N GLU A 48 12.53 -1.05 8.87
CA GLU A 48 13.54 -1.29 7.82
C GLU A 48 12.92 -1.43 6.43
N ALA A 49 11.72 -1.99 6.34
CA ALA A 49 10.97 -2.11 5.09
C ALA A 49 10.62 -0.72 4.51
N ALA A 50 10.18 0.21 5.36
CA ALA A 50 9.91 1.59 4.96
C ALA A 50 11.18 2.29 4.44
N LYS A 51 12.32 2.12 5.15
CA LYS A 51 13.61 2.69 4.75
C LYS A 51 14.09 2.14 3.40
N LYS A 52 14.00 0.82 3.20
CA LYS A 52 14.36 0.16 1.93
C LYS A 52 13.45 0.60 0.78
N ALA A 53 12.17 0.82 1.05
CA ALA A 53 11.23 1.31 0.05
C ALA A 53 11.40 2.81 -0.26
N GLY A 54 12.06 3.59 0.61
CA GLY A 54 12.18 5.03 0.46
C GLY A 54 10.97 5.81 1.01
N VAL A 55 10.29 5.27 2.03
CA VAL A 55 9.21 5.95 2.74
C VAL A 55 9.80 6.78 3.88
N SER A 56 9.49 8.09 3.91
CA SER A 56 9.99 9.03 4.92
C SER A 56 8.94 9.44 5.97
N TYR A 57 7.65 9.32 5.67
CA TYR A 57 6.57 9.75 6.57
C TYR A 57 5.35 8.84 6.49
N ARG A 58 4.71 8.76 5.32
CA ARG A 58 3.64 7.80 5.04
C ARG A 58 3.68 7.38 3.57
N GLY A 59 3.21 6.19 3.26
CA GLY A 59 3.18 5.68 1.90
C GLY A 59 2.50 4.33 1.78
N VAL A 60 2.24 3.93 0.53
CA VAL A 60 1.67 2.61 0.20
C VAL A 60 2.62 1.92 -0.77
N LEU A 61 3.14 0.77 -0.40
CA LEU A 61 3.92 -0.08 -1.28
C LEU A 61 3.02 -1.16 -1.86
N VAL A 62 2.83 -1.16 -3.17
CA VAL A 62 2.03 -2.15 -3.90
C VAL A 62 3.00 -3.01 -4.71
N GLY A 63 3.27 -4.22 -4.24
CA GLY A 63 4.32 -5.09 -4.78
C GLY A 63 5.67 -4.39 -4.75
N SER A 64 6.16 -4.01 -5.93
CA SER A 64 7.40 -3.26 -6.11
C SER A 64 7.23 -1.74 -6.26
N ARG A 65 5.99 -1.25 -6.34
CA ARG A 65 5.68 0.15 -6.64
C ARG A 65 5.34 0.95 -5.38
N LEU A 66 6.13 1.98 -5.09
CA LEU A 66 5.84 2.91 -3.99
C LEU A 66 4.94 4.05 -4.44
N LEU A 67 3.85 4.28 -3.70
CA LEU A 67 2.97 5.44 -3.81
C LEU A 67 3.19 6.36 -2.58
N GLN A 68 3.84 7.50 -2.79
CA GLN A 68 4.20 8.45 -1.73
C GLN A 68 3.12 9.52 -1.45
N ALA A 69 3.29 10.23 -0.34
CA ALA A 69 2.59 11.45 0.08
C ALA A 69 1.10 11.30 0.41
N ASN A 70 0.26 10.96 -0.58
CA ASN A 70 -1.17 10.79 -0.42
C ASN A 70 -1.87 10.23 -1.69
N PRO A 71 -1.68 8.95 -2.04
CA PRO A 71 -2.31 8.39 -3.23
C PRO A 71 -3.85 8.44 -3.16
N THR A 72 -4.47 8.64 -4.32
CA THR A 72 -5.91 8.49 -4.48
C THR A 72 -6.29 7.00 -4.55
N VAL A 73 -7.57 6.69 -4.34
CA VAL A 73 -8.08 5.32 -4.45
C VAL A 73 -7.75 4.73 -5.83
N GLN A 74 -7.96 5.51 -6.90
CA GLN A 74 -7.68 5.11 -8.28
C GLN A 74 -6.21 4.77 -8.50
N MET A 75 -5.29 5.59 -7.98
CA MET A 75 -3.84 5.30 -8.12
C MET A 75 -3.44 3.99 -7.45
N ILE A 76 -4.07 3.63 -6.33
CA ILE A 76 -3.82 2.38 -5.62
C ILE A 76 -4.40 1.20 -6.42
N GLU A 77 -5.62 1.33 -6.93
CA GLU A 77 -6.26 0.31 -7.78
C GLU A 77 -5.44 0.04 -9.06
N GLU A 78 -5.02 1.10 -9.77
CA GLU A 78 -4.17 0.98 -10.95
C GLU A 78 -2.84 0.28 -10.64
N ALA A 79 -2.24 0.59 -9.49
CA ALA A 79 -1.01 -0.08 -9.05
C ALA A 79 -1.25 -1.57 -8.76
N ILE A 80 -2.36 -1.92 -8.11
CA ILE A 80 -2.72 -3.32 -7.81
C ILE A 80 -2.90 -4.11 -9.12
N LEU A 81 -3.67 -3.57 -10.06
CA LEU A 81 -3.94 -4.22 -11.34
C LEU A 81 -2.67 -4.36 -12.19
N ALA A 82 -1.82 -3.33 -12.22
CA ALA A 82 -0.55 -3.37 -12.94
C ALA A 82 0.40 -4.43 -12.36
N GLU A 83 0.54 -4.52 -11.03
CA GLU A 83 1.37 -5.56 -10.41
C GLU A 83 0.78 -6.95 -10.61
N ALA A 84 -0.55 -7.12 -10.50
CA ALA A 84 -1.22 -8.39 -10.75
C ALA A 84 -0.99 -8.89 -12.20
N GLU A 85 -1.04 -7.99 -13.19
CA GLU A 85 -0.74 -8.33 -14.58
C GLU A 85 0.73 -8.70 -14.77
N GLN A 86 1.66 -7.97 -14.15
CA GLN A 86 3.09 -8.30 -14.19
C GLN A 86 3.38 -9.67 -13.57
N MET A 87 2.72 -10.02 -12.45
CA MET A 87 2.86 -11.33 -11.80
C MET A 87 2.31 -12.49 -12.63
N ARG A 88 1.34 -12.23 -13.53
CA ARG A 88 0.82 -13.22 -14.49
C ARG A 88 1.76 -13.44 -15.68
N LYS A 89 2.49 -12.40 -16.09
CA LYS A 89 3.45 -12.47 -17.20
C LYS A 89 4.82 -13.06 -16.79
N ARG A 90 5.07 -13.23 -15.49
CA ARG A 90 6.30 -13.79 -14.90
C ARG A 90 6.08 -15.20 -14.36
#